data_AF-A0A660QTV2-F1
#
_entry.id   AF-A0A660QTV2-F1
#
_cell.length_a   1.000
_cell.length_b   1.000
_cell.length_c   1.000
_cell.angle_alpha   90.00
_cell.angle_beta   90.00
_cell.angle_gamma   90.00
#
_symmetry.space_group_name_H-M   'P 1'
#
loop_
_entity.id
_entity.type
_entity.pdbx_description
1 polymer ?
#
loop_
_entity_poly.entity_id
_entity_poly.type
_entity_poly.pdbx_seq_one_letter_code
_entity_poly.pdbx_strand_id
1 'polypeptide(L)'
;MTTSSLYLNRLKALENKSRTNSSGPAALGKTESVPNQFVVKLKDGNKSIRAFETMSTYGVKVVDSLETVDRSLSYALVESEMPLDELRETLITLGLAENVEPNYIHKLMSIEPDDEFYIRQWHYQDISLPSAWSLTLGSELVVVAVLDSGVRFDHPDLAGIFYSTGYDFVDEDSDPTDLNGHGTHVAGTIAALTNNEMGVSGVCWGGYGVKILPVRVADEEGV
;
A
#
# COMPACT_ATOMS: atom_id res chain seq x y z
N MET A 1 -22.85 7.26 -3.11
CA MET A 1 -21.64 8.10 -2.97
C MET A 1 -20.81 7.90 -4.22
N THR A 2 -20.58 8.95 -4.99
CA THR A 2 -19.86 8.89 -6.27
C THR A 2 -18.36 8.69 -6.06
N THR A 3 -17.73 7.97 -6.98
CA THR A 3 -16.30 7.61 -6.99
C THR A 3 -15.34 8.79 -6.78
N SER A 4 -15.75 10.03 -7.14
CA SER A 4 -14.99 11.26 -6.88
C SER A 4 -14.77 11.58 -5.40
N SER A 5 -15.72 11.23 -4.52
CA SER A 5 -15.60 11.50 -3.07
C SER A 5 -14.52 10.63 -2.40
N LEU A 6 -14.31 9.41 -2.93
CA LEU A 6 -13.30 8.48 -2.41
C LEU A 6 -11.87 8.87 -2.82
N TYR A 7 -11.70 9.45 -4.02
CA TYR A 7 -10.41 9.94 -4.50
C TYR A 7 -9.86 11.09 -3.64
N LEU A 8 -10.71 12.09 -3.33
CA LEU A 8 -10.34 13.24 -2.51
C LEU A 8 -10.04 12.86 -1.06
N ASN A 9 -10.75 11.85 -0.52
CA ASN A 9 -10.45 11.30 0.80
C ASN A 9 -9.10 10.57 0.85
N ARG A 10 -8.59 10.04 -0.28
CA ARG A 10 -7.30 9.35 -0.34
C ARG A 10 -6.10 10.30 -0.45
N LEU A 11 -6.24 11.47 -1.09
CA LEU A 11 -5.18 12.50 -1.05
C LEU A 11 -4.86 12.91 0.40
N LYS A 12 -5.89 13.05 1.23
CA LYS A 12 -5.75 13.28 2.68
C LYS A 12 -5.00 12.15 3.40
N ALA A 13 -5.14 10.90 2.95
CA ALA A 13 -4.49 9.73 3.56
C ALA A 13 -3.03 9.57 3.11
N LEU A 14 -2.71 9.91 1.85
CA LEU A 14 -1.34 9.85 1.32
C LEU A 14 -0.44 10.95 1.92
N GLU A 15 -1.01 12.09 2.29
CA GLU A 15 -0.30 13.21 2.94
C GLU A 15 0.22 12.86 4.34
N ASN A 16 -0.47 11.95 5.06
CA ASN A 16 0.04 11.40 6.33
C ASN A 16 1.20 10.41 6.15
N LYS A 17 1.42 9.89 4.93
CA LYS A 17 2.46 8.88 4.62
C LYS A 17 3.76 9.49 4.07
N SER A 18 3.77 10.76 3.65
CA SER A 18 4.96 11.42 3.06
C SER A 18 6.05 11.80 4.07
N ARG A 19 5.88 11.50 5.36
CA ARG A 19 6.88 11.77 6.41
C ARG A 19 7.87 10.64 6.65
N THR A 20 7.78 9.52 5.95
CA THR A 20 8.75 8.41 6.09
C THR A 20 9.32 8.03 4.74
N ASN A 21 10.59 8.39 4.51
CA ASN A 21 11.40 7.90 3.40
C ASN A 21 11.63 6.39 3.57
N SER A 22 10.97 5.57 2.76
CA SER A 22 11.52 4.29 2.32
C SER A 22 10.98 3.97 0.93
N SER A 23 11.88 3.50 0.08
CA SER A 23 11.66 3.09 -1.30
C SER A 23 10.58 2.00 -1.37
N GLY A 24 9.37 2.38 -1.79
CA GLY A 24 8.28 1.46 -2.09
C GLY A 24 8.41 0.83 -3.49
N PRO A 25 7.63 -0.23 -3.77
CA PRO A 25 7.69 -0.95 -5.04
C PRO A 25 7.23 -0.08 -6.22
N ALA A 26 7.64 -0.55 -7.41
CA ALA A 26 7.62 0.12 -8.70
C ALA A 26 6.31 0.85 -9.08
N ALA A 27 6.49 1.92 -9.86
CA ALA A 27 5.52 2.89 -10.30
C ALA A 27 4.15 2.32 -10.72
N LEU A 28 3.09 2.89 -10.14
CA LEU A 28 1.68 2.71 -10.51
C LEU A 28 1.47 2.85 -12.04
N GLY A 29 1.00 1.78 -12.68
CA GLY A 29 0.57 1.82 -14.07
C GLY A 29 -0.62 2.77 -14.27
N LYS A 30 -0.40 3.87 -15.00
CA LYS A 30 -1.45 4.81 -15.44
C LYS A 30 -2.14 4.23 -16.68
N THR A 31 -3.27 3.52 -16.54
CA THR A 31 -3.84 2.82 -17.72
C THR A 31 -5.28 3.18 -18.12
N GLU A 32 -6.03 3.95 -17.33
CA GLU A 32 -7.39 4.36 -17.73
C GLU A 32 -7.76 5.71 -17.08
N SER A 33 -8.48 6.59 -17.78
CA SER A 33 -8.97 7.88 -17.26
C SER A 33 -10.43 8.11 -17.60
N VAL A 34 -11.13 8.88 -16.77
CA VAL A 34 -12.52 9.28 -17.06
C VAL A 34 -12.50 10.25 -18.26
N PRO A 35 -13.23 9.99 -19.35
CA PRO A 35 -13.28 10.88 -20.50
C PRO A 35 -13.70 12.30 -20.11
N ASN A 36 -13.05 13.30 -20.70
CA ASN A 36 -13.34 14.74 -20.54
C ASN A 36 -13.28 15.25 -19.08
N GLN A 37 -12.68 14.49 -18.16
CA GLN A 37 -12.46 14.92 -16.77
C GLN A 37 -10.97 15.08 -16.44
N PHE A 38 -10.66 16.14 -15.70
CA PHE A 38 -9.30 16.53 -15.37
C PHE A 38 -9.20 16.97 -13.92
N VAL A 39 -8.04 16.70 -13.31
CA VAL A 39 -7.65 17.24 -12.02
C VAL A 39 -6.73 18.43 -12.25
N VAL A 40 -7.13 19.58 -11.74
CA VAL A 40 -6.40 20.84 -11.85
C VAL A 40 -5.79 21.16 -10.50
N LYS A 41 -4.46 21.26 -10.44
CA LYS A 41 -3.78 21.87 -9.30
C LYS A 41 -3.89 23.39 -9.47
N LEU A 42 -4.68 24.03 -8.61
CA LEU A 42 -4.92 25.47 -8.67
C LEU A 42 -3.69 26.22 -8.20
N LYS A 43 -3.41 27.34 -8.87
CA LYS A 43 -2.39 28.30 -8.41
C LYS A 43 -2.91 29.08 -7.20
N ASP A 44 -2.02 29.43 -6.27
CA ASP A 44 -2.35 30.14 -5.04
C ASP A 44 -3.29 31.34 -5.26
N GLY A 45 -4.40 31.37 -4.51
CA GLY A 45 -5.42 32.43 -4.59
C GLY A 45 -6.55 32.20 -5.60
N ASN A 46 -6.44 31.25 -6.52
CA ASN A 46 -7.47 30.99 -7.56
C ASN A 46 -8.60 30.05 -7.12
N LYS A 47 -8.94 30.07 -5.84
CA LYS A 47 -10.05 29.31 -5.24
C LYS A 47 -11.34 30.13 -5.16
N SER A 48 -11.33 31.32 -5.75
CA SER A 48 -12.47 32.24 -5.70
C SER A 48 -13.54 31.84 -6.70
N ILE A 49 -14.79 32.18 -6.40
CA ILE A 49 -15.92 32.05 -7.35
C ILE A 49 -15.55 32.68 -8.70
N ARG A 50 -14.82 33.80 -8.70
CA ARG A 50 -14.33 34.47 -9.92
C ARG A 50 -13.39 33.61 -10.76
N ALA A 51 -12.50 32.84 -10.13
CA ALA A 51 -11.63 31.92 -10.85
C ALA A 51 -12.45 30.83 -11.55
N PHE A 52 -13.46 30.28 -10.86
CA PHE A 52 -14.33 29.24 -11.43
C PHE A 52 -15.30 29.79 -12.49
N GLU A 53 -15.78 31.02 -12.35
CA GLU A 53 -16.52 31.75 -13.39
C GLU A 53 -15.63 32.01 -14.63
N THR A 54 -14.36 32.33 -14.40
CA THR A 54 -13.39 32.50 -15.49
C THR A 54 -13.21 31.17 -16.23
N MET A 55 -12.96 30.07 -15.52
CA MET A 55 -12.92 28.72 -16.10
C MET A 55 -14.19 28.40 -16.92
N SER A 56 -15.37 28.72 -16.37
CA SER A 56 -16.66 28.50 -17.04
C SER A 56 -16.79 29.27 -18.35
N THR A 57 -16.21 30.48 -18.45
CA THR A 57 -16.20 31.29 -19.68
C THR A 57 -15.42 30.61 -20.81
N TYR A 58 -14.43 29.78 -20.47
CA TYR A 58 -13.65 28.98 -21.41
C TYR A 58 -14.24 27.57 -21.63
N GLY A 59 -15.46 27.31 -21.16
CA GLY A 59 -16.10 25.99 -21.31
C GLY A 59 -15.57 24.92 -20.35
N VAL A 60 -14.86 25.32 -19.29
CA VAL A 60 -14.38 24.41 -18.23
C VAL A 60 -15.36 24.44 -17.08
N LYS A 61 -16.07 23.33 -16.86
CA LYS A 61 -17.04 23.19 -15.78
C LYS A 61 -16.35 22.62 -14.55
N VAL A 62 -16.38 23.36 -13.44
CA VAL A 62 -15.89 22.86 -12.15
C VAL A 62 -16.94 21.94 -11.54
N VAL A 63 -16.56 20.69 -11.29
CA VAL A 63 -17.42 19.65 -10.71
C VAL A 63 -17.29 19.63 -9.19
N ASP A 64 -16.07 19.71 -8.69
CA ASP A 64 -15.76 19.69 -7.26
C ASP A 64 -14.43 20.42 -6.98
N SER A 65 -14.18 20.79 -5.74
CA SER A 65 -12.91 21.38 -5.32
C SER A 65 -12.49 20.91 -3.93
N LEU A 66 -11.18 20.79 -3.73
CA LEU A 66 -10.56 20.32 -2.50
C LEU A 66 -9.40 21.23 -2.10
N GLU A 67 -9.22 21.37 -0.81
CA GLU A 67 -8.03 21.99 -0.20
C GLU A 67 -7.38 20.99 0.78
N THR A 68 -6.05 21.02 0.87
CA THR A 68 -5.34 20.27 1.91
C THR A 68 -5.66 20.84 3.29
N VAL A 69 -5.51 20.03 4.34
CA VAL A 69 -5.88 20.45 5.71
C VAL A 69 -5.06 21.66 6.18
N ASP A 70 -3.79 21.72 5.76
CA ASP A 70 -2.87 22.83 6.02
C ASP A 70 -3.08 24.04 5.09
N ARG A 71 -4.01 23.93 4.13
CA ARG A 71 -4.34 24.93 3.10
C ARG A 71 -3.22 25.28 2.13
N SER A 72 -2.14 24.50 2.12
CA SER A 72 -0.99 24.73 1.25
C SER A 72 -1.28 24.40 -0.21
N LEU A 73 -2.22 23.50 -0.50
CA LEU A 73 -2.55 23.06 -1.86
C LEU A 73 -4.05 23.09 -2.11
N SER A 74 -4.42 23.29 -3.38
CA SER A 74 -5.81 23.18 -3.80
C SER A 74 -5.98 22.60 -5.18
N TYR A 75 -7.07 21.87 -5.30
CA TYR A 75 -7.40 21.06 -6.45
C TYR A 75 -8.84 21.33 -6.88
N ALA A 76 -9.08 21.31 -8.19
CA ALA A 76 -10.42 21.29 -8.76
C ALA A 76 -10.55 20.07 -9.67
N LEU A 77 -11.65 19.35 -9.54
CA LEU A 77 -12.10 18.39 -10.53
C LEU A 77 -12.91 19.16 -11.57
N VAL A 78 -12.53 19.08 -12.84
CA VAL A 78 -13.19 19.81 -13.93
C VAL A 78 -13.60 18.89 -15.07
N GLU A 79 -14.65 19.28 -15.77
CA GLU A 79 -15.12 18.71 -17.03
C GLU A 79 -14.86 19.71 -18.17
N SER A 80 -14.28 19.24 -19.28
CA SER A 80 -14.05 20.05 -20.47
C SER A 80 -13.95 19.18 -21.72
N GLU A 81 -14.51 19.66 -22.83
CA GLU A 81 -14.34 19.05 -24.17
C GLU A 81 -12.98 19.40 -24.81
N MET A 82 -12.23 20.33 -24.22
CA MET A 82 -10.89 20.67 -24.71
C MET A 82 -9.92 19.50 -24.52
N PRO A 83 -9.06 19.20 -25.51
CA PRO A 83 -7.95 18.27 -25.34
C PRO A 83 -7.05 18.68 -24.17
N LEU A 84 -6.44 17.68 -23.50
CA LEU A 84 -5.63 17.89 -22.29
C LEU A 84 -4.58 19.00 -22.43
N ASP A 85 -3.83 19.00 -23.54
CA ASP A 85 -2.73 19.95 -23.72
C ASP A 85 -3.26 21.37 -23.93
N GLU A 86 -4.35 21.53 -24.67
CA GLU A 86 -5.02 22.83 -24.86
C GLU A 86 -5.62 23.36 -23.55
N LEU A 87 -6.29 22.49 -22.79
CA LEU A 87 -6.82 22.84 -21.48
C LEU A 87 -5.70 23.26 -20.52
N ARG A 88 -4.60 22.50 -20.49
CA ARG A 88 -3.44 22.79 -19.64
C ARG A 88 -2.84 24.15 -19.98
N GLU A 89 -2.53 24.37 -21.25
CA GLU A 89 -1.97 25.65 -21.71
C GLU A 89 -2.90 26.81 -21.39
N THR A 90 -4.20 26.66 -21.61
CA THR A 90 -5.21 27.69 -21.33
C THR A 90 -5.22 28.06 -19.84
N LEU A 91 -5.35 27.07 -18.95
CA LEU A 91 -5.47 27.32 -17.51
C LEU A 91 -4.16 27.83 -16.88
N ILE A 92 -3.00 27.40 -17.38
CA ILE A 92 -1.70 27.91 -16.94
C ILE A 92 -1.50 29.35 -17.44
N THR A 93 -1.84 29.64 -18.69
CA THR A 93 -1.71 30.99 -19.29
C THR A 93 -2.61 32.01 -18.60
N LEU A 94 -3.83 31.61 -18.23
CA LEU A 94 -4.73 32.43 -17.41
C LEU A 94 -4.24 32.60 -15.96
N GLY A 95 -3.16 31.91 -15.59
CA GLY A 95 -2.62 31.93 -14.24
C GLY A 95 -3.51 31.24 -13.23
N LEU A 96 -4.45 30.39 -13.65
CA LEU A 96 -5.43 29.70 -12.81
C LEU A 96 -4.91 28.37 -12.27
N ALA A 97 -4.08 27.68 -13.07
CA ALA A 97 -3.53 26.36 -12.74
C ALA A 97 -2.00 26.38 -12.66
N GLU A 98 -1.45 25.54 -11.79
CA GLU A 98 -0.04 25.13 -11.82
C GLU A 98 0.15 23.88 -12.68
N ASN A 99 -0.84 22.99 -12.68
CA ASN A 99 -0.81 21.76 -13.47
C ASN A 99 -2.23 21.27 -13.78
N VAL A 100 -2.36 20.51 -14.86
CA VAL A 100 -3.59 19.84 -15.30
C VAL A 100 -3.25 18.43 -15.77
N GLU A 101 -3.93 17.45 -15.21
CA GLU A 101 -3.80 16.04 -15.58
C GLU A 101 -5.17 15.35 -15.76
N PRO A 102 -5.26 14.26 -16.53
CA PRO A 102 -6.49 13.47 -16.62
C PRO A 102 -6.96 12.97 -15.27
N ASN A 103 -8.28 12.85 -15.09
CA ASN A 103 -8.84 12.13 -13.94
C ASN A 103 -8.63 10.62 -14.12
N TYR A 104 -7.47 10.11 -13.69
CA TYR A 104 -7.13 8.71 -13.81
C TYR A 104 -8.05 7.82 -12.96
N ILE A 105 -8.57 6.76 -13.59
CA ILE A 105 -9.26 5.68 -12.90
C ILE A 105 -8.19 4.78 -12.30
N HIS A 106 -8.05 4.85 -10.99
CA HIS A 106 -7.26 3.87 -10.26
C HIS A 106 -8.13 2.66 -9.96
N LYS A 107 -7.84 1.53 -10.61
CA LYS A 107 -8.30 0.22 -10.12
C LYS A 107 -7.53 -0.09 -8.84
N LEU A 108 -8.23 -0.60 -7.83
CA LEU A 108 -7.56 -1.27 -6.71
C LEU A 108 -6.87 -2.48 -7.33
N MET A 109 -5.57 -2.38 -7.58
CA MET A 109 -4.76 -3.57 -7.78
C MET A 109 -4.77 -4.27 -6.43
N SER A 110 -5.40 -5.45 -6.34
CA SER A 110 -5.03 -6.36 -5.28
C SER A 110 -3.54 -6.62 -5.44
N ILE A 111 -2.78 -6.38 -4.38
CA ILE A 111 -1.39 -6.82 -4.36
C ILE A 111 -1.50 -8.34 -4.26
N GLU A 112 -1.33 -9.02 -5.39
CA GLU A 112 -1.26 -10.48 -5.44
C GLU A 112 0.23 -10.86 -5.38
N PRO A 113 0.64 -11.65 -4.39
CA PRO A 113 1.97 -12.21 -4.33
C PRO A 113 2.33 -13.03 -5.58
N ASP A 114 3.61 -13.01 -5.98
CA ASP A 114 4.15 -13.80 -7.11
C ASP A 114 4.69 -15.19 -6.70
N ASP A 115 4.55 -15.55 -5.42
CA ASP A 115 5.06 -16.80 -4.84
C ASP A 115 4.36 -18.05 -5.43
N GLU A 116 5.14 -19.11 -5.70
CA GLU A 116 4.73 -20.30 -6.47
C GLU A 116 3.42 -20.93 -5.96
N PHE A 117 3.23 -20.98 -4.64
CA PHE A 117 2.07 -21.62 -4.02
C PHE A 117 1.04 -20.64 -3.45
N TYR A 118 1.15 -19.33 -3.72
CA TYR A 118 0.17 -18.34 -3.25
C TYR A 118 -1.26 -18.71 -3.68
N ILE A 119 -1.45 -19.22 -4.90
CA ILE A 119 -2.76 -19.65 -5.40
C ILE A 119 -3.40 -20.80 -4.59
N ARG A 120 -2.63 -21.50 -3.74
CA ARG A 120 -3.13 -22.53 -2.83
C ARG A 120 -3.56 -21.98 -1.48
N GLN A 121 -3.23 -20.73 -1.14
CA GLN A 121 -3.56 -20.07 0.13
C GLN A 121 -4.97 -19.48 0.11
N TRP A 122 -5.96 -20.35 -0.11
CA TRP A 122 -7.38 -20.00 -0.26
C TRP A 122 -7.91 -19.10 0.86
N HIS A 123 -7.43 -19.32 2.08
CA HIS A 123 -7.86 -18.62 3.29
C HIS A 123 -7.60 -17.10 3.25
N TYR A 124 -6.68 -16.62 2.40
CA TYR A 124 -6.40 -15.19 2.30
C TYR A 124 -7.53 -14.39 1.68
N GLN A 125 -8.29 -14.98 0.75
CA GLN A 125 -9.49 -14.33 0.22
C GLN A 125 -10.60 -14.28 1.28
N ASP A 126 -10.77 -15.36 2.05
CA ASP A 126 -11.82 -15.46 3.08
C ASP A 126 -11.65 -14.46 4.23
N ILE A 127 -10.39 -14.10 4.57
CA ILE A 127 -10.10 -13.07 5.57
C ILE A 127 -9.89 -11.67 4.95
N SER A 128 -10.19 -11.51 3.65
CA SER A 128 -10.01 -10.24 2.91
C SER A 128 -8.58 -9.68 2.96
N LEU A 129 -7.59 -10.56 3.01
CA LEU A 129 -6.19 -10.18 3.19
C LEU A 129 -5.62 -9.33 2.04
N PRO A 130 -5.93 -9.59 0.75
CA PRO A 130 -5.45 -8.73 -0.34
C PRO A 130 -5.93 -7.26 -0.23
N SER A 131 -7.12 -7.05 0.34
CA SER A 131 -7.61 -5.71 0.64
C SER A 131 -6.82 -5.06 1.78
N ALA A 132 -6.42 -5.84 2.79
CA ALA A 132 -5.57 -5.36 3.87
C ALA A 132 -4.15 -4.99 3.37
N TRP A 133 -3.56 -5.80 2.49
CA TRP A 133 -2.25 -5.53 1.88
C TRP A 133 -2.22 -4.22 1.08
N SER A 134 -3.36 -3.83 0.50
CA SER A 134 -3.52 -2.53 -0.16
C SER A 134 -3.39 -1.33 0.80
N LEU A 135 -3.53 -1.55 2.12
CA LEU A 135 -3.38 -0.53 3.15
C LEU A 135 -1.99 -0.58 3.81
N THR A 136 -1.57 -1.77 4.23
CA THR A 136 -0.28 -2.02 4.88
C THR A 136 0.15 -3.48 4.71
N LEU A 137 1.46 -3.70 4.62
CA LEU A 137 2.08 -5.03 4.63
C LEU A 137 2.56 -5.45 6.03
N GLY A 138 2.48 -4.53 7.00
CA GLY A 138 3.12 -4.67 8.31
C GLY A 138 4.25 -3.66 8.49
N SER A 139 5.13 -3.91 9.47
CA SER A 139 6.30 -3.08 9.74
C SER A 139 7.39 -3.90 10.40
N GLU A 140 8.64 -3.73 9.95
CA GLU A 140 9.81 -4.40 10.55
C GLU A 140 10.09 -3.98 12.00
N LEU A 141 9.47 -2.87 12.45
CA LEU A 141 9.54 -2.42 13.84
C LEU A 141 8.66 -3.27 14.77
N VAL A 142 7.74 -4.07 14.21
CA VAL A 142 6.88 -4.97 14.97
C VAL A 142 7.52 -6.35 15.01
N VAL A 143 7.74 -6.84 16.22
CA VAL A 143 8.24 -8.20 16.47
C VAL A 143 7.10 -9.07 16.95
N VAL A 144 6.91 -10.22 16.30
CA VAL A 144 5.94 -11.24 16.69
C VAL A 144 6.69 -12.42 17.29
N ALA A 145 6.45 -12.71 18.57
CA ALA A 145 7.00 -13.89 19.22
C ALA A 145 6.14 -15.12 18.88
N VAL A 146 6.80 -16.17 18.41
CA VAL A 146 6.17 -17.47 18.10
C VAL A 146 6.60 -18.46 19.18
N LEU A 147 5.69 -18.72 20.12
CA LEU A 147 5.88 -19.68 21.20
C LEU A 147 5.35 -21.04 20.72
N ASP A 148 6.24 -21.88 20.22
CA ASP A 148 5.87 -23.12 19.52
C ASP A 148 7.01 -24.16 19.59
N SER A 149 7.09 -25.12 18.67
CA SER A 149 8.13 -26.17 18.60
C SER A 149 9.51 -25.68 18.15
N GLY A 150 9.67 -24.37 17.91
CA GLY A 150 10.87 -23.76 17.34
C GLY A 150 10.65 -23.26 15.91
N VAL A 151 11.72 -22.84 15.23
CA VAL A 151 11.68 -22.52 13.80
C VAL A 151 12.89 -23.10 13.07
N ARG A 152 12.69 -23.57 11.84
CA ARG A 152 13.76 -23.95 10.92
C ARG A 152 14.45 -22.71 10.32
N PHE A 153 15.59 -22.31 10.88
CA PHE A 153 16.34 -21.11 10.46
C PHE A 153 16.92 -21.17 9.04
N ASP A 154 17.21 -22.37 8.52
CA ASP A 154 17.73 -22.58 7.16
C ASP A 154 16.63 -22.73 6.10
N HIS A 155 15.35 -22.53 6.46
CA HIS A 155 14.26 -22.57 5.49
C HIS A 155 14.38 -21.39 4.51
N PRO A 156 14.45 -21.62 3.19
CA PRO A 156 14.72 -20.57 2.22
C PRO A 156 13.65 -19.46 2.24
N ASP A 157 12.40 -19.84 2.51
CA ASP A 157 11.26 -18.92 2.56
C ASP A 157 11.13 -18.14 3.88
N LEU A 158 12.01 -18.40 4.85
CA LEU A 158 12.08 -17.67 6.14
C LEU A 158 13.40 -16.91 6.31
N ALA A 159 14.24 -16.88 5.28
CA ALA A 159 15.56 -16.28 5.39
C ALA A 159 15.48 -14.77 5.69
N GLY A 160 16.07 -14.34 6.81
CA GLY A 160 16.16 -12.91 7.16
C GLY A 160 14.89 -12.28 7.76
N ILE A 161 13.89 -13.09 8.11
CA ILE A 161 12.67 -12.61 8.79
C ILE A 161 12.83 -12.55 10.32
N PHE A 162 13.91 -13.11 10.86
CA PHE A 162 14.11 -13.23 12.29
C PHE A 162 14.60 -11.92 12.92
N TYR A 163 14.01 -11.56 14.06
CA TYR A 163 14.47 -10.47 14.91
C TYR A 163 15.80 -10.83 15.61
N SER A 164 15.89 -12.07 16.08
CA SER A 164 17.06 -12.68 16.71
C SER A 164 16.96 -14.21 16.63
N THR A 165 17.98 -14.94 17.08
CA THR A 165 17.93 -16.41 17.19
C THR A 165 16.86 -16.90 18.15
N GLY A 166 16.43 -16.08 19.12
CA GLY A 166 15.39 -16.49 20.07
C GLY A 166 15.95 -17.32 21.23
N TYR A 167 15.09 -18.11 21.86
CA TYR A 167 15.47 -18.94 23.01
C TYR A 167 14.67 -20.24 23.05
N ASP A 168 15.31 -21.29 23.53
CA ASP A 168 14.74 -22.61 23.73
C ASP A 168 14.51 -22.89 25.22
N PHE A 169 13.24 -22.99 25.61
CA PHE A 169 12.84 -23.31 26.98
C PHE A 169 12.69 -24.82 27.24
N VAL A 170 12.79 -25.67 26.21
CA VAL A 170 12.79 -27.13 26.35
C VAL A 170 14.18 -27.61 26.75
N ASP A 171 15.20 -27.19 26.01
CA ASP A 171 16.60 -27.59 26.24
C ASP A 171 17.41 -26.53 27.03
N GLU A 172 16.78 -25.41 27.39
CA GLU A 172 17.33 -24.29 28.17
C GLU A 172 18.54 -23.59 27.51
N ASP A 173 18.58 -23.51 26.18
CA ASP A 173 19.66 -22.88 25.42
C ASP A 173 19.18 -21.81 24.42
N SER A 174 20.11 -21.30 23.60
CA SER A 174 19.84 -20.25 22.62
C SER A 174 19.53 -20.78 21.21
N ASP A 175 19.18 -22.05 21.07
CA ASP A 175 18.92 -22.73 19.79
C ASP A 175 17.49 -23.28 19.71
N PRO A 176 16.48 -22.45 19.41
CA PRO A 176 15.10 -22.90 19.23
C PRO A 176 14.86 -23.50 17.84
N THR A 177 15.76 -24.37 17.38
CA THR A 177 15.61 -25.08 16.11
C THR A 177 14.39 -26.01 16.18
N ASP A 178 13.56 -25.93 15.14
CA ASP A 178 12.35 -26.75 15.07
C ASP A 178 12.67 -28.21 14.73
N LEU A 179 12.25 -29.13 15.59
CA LEU A 179 12.36 -30.57 15.40
C LEU A 179 11.01 -31.24 15.05
N ASN A 180 9.90 -30.49 15.14
CA ASN A 180 8.55 -31.00 14.86
C ASN A 180 8.02 -30.50 13.50
N GLY A 181 8.24 -29.22 13.19
CA GLY A 181 7.78 -28.55 11.97
C GLY A 181 6.56 -27.64 12.16
N HIS A 182 5.83 -27.76 13.27
CA HIS A 182 4.64 -26.95 13.54
C HIS A 182 4.98 -25.46 13.69
N GLY A 183 5.99 -25.11 14.49
CA GLY A 183 6.41 -23.73 14.70
C GLY A 183 6.94 -23.07 13.42
N THR A 184 7.64 -23.82 12.57
CA THR A 184 8.05 -23.37 11.22
C THR A 184 6.84 -23.04 10.34
N HIS A 185 5.80 -23.88 10.36
CA HIS A 185 4.58 -23.65 9.59
C HIS A 185 3.81 -22.41 10.11
N VAL A 186 3.73 -22.23 11.43
CA VAL A 186 3.15 -21.04 12.06
C VAL A 186 3.93 -19.78 11.65
N ALA A 187 5.25 -19.80 11.75
CA ALA A 187 6.10 -18.68 11.36
C ALA A 187 5.95 -18.32 9.88
N GLY A 188 5.87 -19.31 8.98
CA GLY A 188 5.64 -19.09 7.55
C GLY A 188 4.26 -18.48 7.27
N THR A 189 3.21 -18.93 7.96
CA THR A 189 1.88 -18.32 7.83
C THR A 189 1.90 -16.84 8.22
N ILE A 190 2.65 -16.48 9.26
CA ILE A 190 2.76 -15.08 9.72
C ILE A 190 3.60 -14.25 8.75
N ALA A 191 4.80 -14.72 8.40
CA ALA A 191 5.82 -13.88 7.79
C ALA A 191 6.77 -14.64 6.84
N ALA A 192 6.30 -15.66 6.12
CA ALA A 192 7.05 -16.15 4.96
C ALA A 192 7.42 -14.97 4.05
N LEU A 193 8.63 -15.03 3.49
CA LEU A 193 9.08 -14.08 2.48
C LEU A 193 8.02 -14.02 1.37
N THR A 194 7.78 -12.83 0.85
CA THR A 194 6.69 -12.63 -0.12
C THR A 194 7.21 -11.85 -1.30
N ASN A 195 6.81 -12.28 -2.49
CA ASN A 195 7.40 -11.90 -3.76
C ASN A 195 8.87 -12.33 -3.94
N ASN A 196 9.18 -13.57 -3.55
CA ASN A 196 10.49 -14.18 -3.83
C ASN A 196 10.42 -15.28 -4.90
N GLU A 197 9.28 -15.39 -5.60
CA GLU A 197 8.98 -16.42 -6.61
C GLU A 197 9.04 -17.87 -6.08
N MET A 198 9.06 -18.08 -4.76
CA MET A 198 9.22 -19.39 -4.11
C MET A 198 8.14 -19.60 -3.06
N GLY A 199 7.76 -20.85 -2.80
CA GLY A 199 7.06 -21.18 -1.57
C GLY A 199 5.71 -20.47 -1.43
N VAL A 200 5.46 -19.87 -0.27
CA VAL A 200 4.18 -19.28 0.12
C VAL A 200 4.35 -17.84 0.56
N SER A 201 3.28 -17.05 0.51
CA SER A 201 3.29 -15.70 1.07
C SER A 201 2.88 -15.68 2.55
N GLY A 202 3.52 -14.84 3.35
CA GLY A 202 3.14 -14.61 4.75
C GLY A 202 2.06 -13.54 4.87
N VAL A 203 1.22 -13.63 5.91
CA VAL A 203 0.19 -12.62 6.20
C VAL A 203 0.78 -11.21 6.29
N CYS A 204 1.98 -11.09 6.86
CA CYS A 204 2.71 -9.86 7.07
C CYS A 204 3.96 -9.75 6.19
N TRP A 205 3.96 -10.32 4.97
CA TRP A 205 5.00 -10.12 3.95
C TRP A 205 6.43 -10.12 4.49
N GLY A 206 6.97 -11.32 4.76
CA GLY A 206 8.34 -11.49 5.25
C GLY A 206 9.34 -10.70 4.40
N GLY A 207 10.29 -10.04 5.06
CA GLY A 207 11.28 -9.16 4.41
C GLY A 207 10.88 -7.69 4.31
N TYR A 208 9.59 -7.37 4.50
CA TYR A 208 9.10 -5.97 4.53
C TYR A 208 8.19 -5.67 5.73
N GLY A 209 7.42 -6.66 6.18
CA GLY A 209 6.53 -6.52 7.32
C GLY A 209 7.20 -6.95 8.63
N VAL A 210 6.56 -7.80 9.42
CA VAL A 210 7.02 -8.07 10.80
C VAL A 210 8.32 -8.88 10.86
N LYS A 211 9.02 -8.82 12.00
CA LYS A 211 10.09 -9.77 12.33
C LYS A 211 9.59 -10.85 13.29
N ILE A 212 10.11 -12.07 13.15
CA ILE A 212 9.78 -13.21 14.00
C ILE A 212 10.80 -13.38 15.13
N LEU A 213 10.31 -13.55 16.36
CA LEU A 213 11.11 -14.00 17.50
C LEU A 213 10.73 -15.45 17.83
N PRO A 214 11.56 -16.44 17.46
CA PRO A 214 11.32 -17.84 17.82
C PRO A 214 11.45 -18.04 19.34
N VAL A 215 10.50 -18.75 19.94
CA VAL A 215 10.56 -19.18 21.33
C VAL A 215 10.12 -20.64 21.37
N ARG A 216 11.09 -21.56 21.48
CA ARG A 216 10.77 -22.99 21.54
C ARG A 216 10.28 -23.33 22.94
N VAL A 217 9.06 -23.84 23.03
CA VAL A 217 8.38 -24.23 24.28
C VAL A 217 7.74 -25.62 24.19
N ALA A 218 7.78 -26.24 23.01
CA ALA A 218 7.29 -27.59 22.77
C ALA A 218 8.40 -28.45 22.15
N ASP A 219 8.44 -29.72 22.54
CA ASP A 219 9.45 -30.67 22.06
C ASP A 219 9.14 -31.23 20.65
N GLU A 220 9.89 -32.25 20.22
CA GLU A 220 9.72 -32.90 18.90
C GLU A 220 8.35 -33.59 18.73
N GLU A 221 7.67 -33.92 19.84
CA GLU A 221 6.31 -34.49 19.86
C GLU A 221 5.23 -33.40 20.01
N GLY A 222 5.63 -32.14 20.22
CA GLY A 222 4.72 -31.00 20.37
C GLY A 222 4.13 -30.87 21.78
N VAL A 223 4.84 -31.37 22.80
CA VAL A 223 4.43 -31.34 24.22
C VAL A 223 5.21 -30.29 25.00
#